data_AF-A0AAD1Z9Q2-F1
#
_entry.id   AF-A0AAD1Z9Q2-F1
#
_cell.length_a   1.000
_cell.length_b   1.000
_cell.length_c   1.000
_cell.angle_alpha   90.00
_cell.angle_beta   90.00
_cell.angle_gamma   90.00
#
_symmetry.space_group_name_H-M   'P 1'
#
loop_
_entity.id
_entity.type
_entity.pdbx_description
1 polymer ?
#
loop_
_entity_poly.entity_id
_entity_poly.type
_entity_poly.pdbx_seq_one_letter_code
_entity_poly.pdbx_strand_id
1 'polypeptide(L)'
;MSHPIPDTKDSHSVQVILPQKQLGRKSDMYLFCCSYAHNVAPKGKYIAFVSAEAETDNPEVELKPGVDLLGPVDEIFYETYDRLVPYNKSDADNCFISTSYDATTHFESTVTDVLAMYTKITGKVLDLSVDLSSASASAEE
;
A
#
# COMPACT_ATOMS: atom_id res chain seq x y z
N MET A 1 -6.12 15.36 -9.91
CA MET A 1 -6.64 16.54 -9.20
C MET A 1 -5.71 17.73 -9.44
N SER A 2 -6.24 18.94 -9.37
CA SER A 2 -5.52 20.19 -9.66
C SER A 2 -5.23 21.06 -8.42
N HIS A 3 -5.34 20.49 -7.22
CA HIS A 3 -5.15 21.17 -5.94
C HIS A 3 -4.73 20.16 -4.86
N PRO A 4 -4.13 20.62 -3.74
CA PRO A 4 -3.91 19.77 -2.56
C PRO A 4 -5.23 19.36 -1.92
N ILE A 5 -5.21 18.30 -1.12
CA ILE A 5 -6.40 17.86 -0.39
C ILE A 5 -6.81 18.95 0.62
N PRO A 6 -8.11 19.30 0.73
CA PRO A 6 -8.60 20.21 1.76
C PRO A 6 -8.14 19.83 3.17
N ASP A 7 -7.97 20.83 4.04
CA ASP A 7 -7.59 20.66 5.44
C ASP A 7 -6.23 19.96 5.70
N THR A 8 -5.38 19.80 4.68
CA THR A 8 -4.02 19.23 4.82
C THR A 8 -2.91 20.27 4.75
N LYS A 9 -3.21 21.55 5.04
CA LYS A 9 -2.24 22.68 5.01
C LYS A 9 -1.43 22.75 3.71
N ASP A 10 -2.10 22.57 2.58
CA ASP A 10 -1.51 22.58 1.22
C ASP A 10 -0.36 21.58 1.01
N SER A 11 -0.36 20.47 1.76
CA SER A 11 0.70 19.44 1.68
C SER A 11 0.81 18.82 0.29
N HIS A 12 2.06 18.61 -0.16
CA HIS A 12 2.38 17.95 -1.43
C HIS A 12 2.27 16.42 -1.39
N SER A 13 2.18 15.85 -0.19
CA SER A 13 1.81 14.46 0.07
C SER A 13 1.16 14.33 1.43
N VAL A 14 0.28 13.35 1.59
CA VAL A 14 -0.40 13.07 2.85
C VAL A 14 -0.83 11.61 2.92
N GLN A 15 -0.87 11.07 4.12
CA GLN A 15 -1.56 9.82 4.43
C GLN A 15 -2.67 10.13 5.45
N VAL A 16 -3.87 9.66 5.17
CA VAL A 16 -5.04 9.75 6.05
C VAL A 16 -5.57 8.34 6.25
N ILE A 17 -5.82 7.99 7.51
CA ILE A 17 -6.47 6.73 7.88
C ILE A 17 -7.85 7.09 8.38
N LEU A 18 -8.88 6.46 7.81
CA LEU A 18 -10.27 6.55 8.24
C LEU A 18 -10.60 5.28 9.02
N PRO A 19 -10.60 5.32 10.37
CA PRO A 19 -10.79 4.12 11.18
C PRO A 19 -12.18 3.53 10.97
N GLN A 20 -12.27 2.21 10.82
CA GLN A 20 -13.50 1.46 10.51
C GLN A 20 -14.70 1.85 11.37
N LYS A 21 -14.48 2.10 12.66
CA LYS A 21 -15.55 2.46 13.63
C LYS A 21 -16.18 3.82 13.35
N GLN A 22 -15.43 4.76 12.78
CA GLN A 22 -15.95 6.07 12.37
C GLN A 22 -16.84 5.97 11.12
N LEU A 23 -16.67 4.90 10.34
CA LEU A 23 -17.40 4.65 9.10
C LEU A 23 -18.47 3.57 9.23
N GLY A 24 -18.61 2.92 10.40
CA GLY A 24 -19.52 1.79 10.59
C GLY A 24 -19.12 0.54 9.78
N ARG A 25 -17.83 0.40 9.48
CA ARG A 25 -17.22 -0.67 8.66
C ARG A 25 -16.52 -1.72 9.53
N LYS A 26 -16.11 -2.82 8.91
CA LYS A 26 -15.27 -3.88 9.51
C LYS A 26 -13.78 -3.71 9.20
N SER A 27 -13.44 -2.98 8.14
CA SER A 27 -12.07 -2.63 7.77
C SER A 27 -11.87 -1.12 7.75
N ASP A 28 -10.64 -0.70 8.04
CA ASP A 28 -10.25 0.70 7.87
C ASP A 28 -10.25 1.05 6.37
N MET A 29 -10.32 2.35 6.08
CA MET A 29 -10.11 2.90 4.76
C MET A 29 -8.87 3.80 4.81
N TYR A 30 -8.08 3.77 3.73
CA TYR A 30 -6.86 4.52 3.61
C TYR A 30 -6.97 5.50 2.46
N LEU A 31 -6.37 6.67 2.67
CA LEU A 31 -6.19 7.67 1.64
C LEU A 31 -4.73 8.07 1.63
N PHE A 32 -4.08 7.87 0.48
CA PHE A 32 -2.72 8.36 0.23
C PHE A 32 -2.73 9.34 -0.92
N CYS A 33 -2.02 10.45 -0.78
CA CYS A 33 -1.83 11.42 -1.85
C CYS A 33 -0.36 11.78 -2.00
N CYS A 34 0.06 11.90 -3.26
CA CYS A 34 1.33 12.46 -3.66
C CYS A 34 1.11 13.34 -4.90
N SER A 35 2.13 14.12 -5.25
CA SER A 35 2.02 15.14 -6.29
C SER A 35 3.29 15.22 -7.12
N TYR A 36 3.33 16.19 -8.03
CA TYR A 36 4.52 16.55 -8.80
C TYR A 36 5.81 16.68 -7.97
N ALA A 37 5.72 16.99 -6.68
CA ALA A 37 6.89 17.05 -5.80
C ALA A 37 7.63 15.69 -5.68
N HIS A 38 6.95 14.57 -5.97
CA HIS A 38 7.51 13.22 -6.01
C HIS A 38 7.78 12.73 -7.44
N ASN A 39 7.72 13.61 -8.44
CA ASN A 39 7.91 13.30 -9.86
C ASN A 39 6.94 12.24 -10.44
N VAL A 40 5.75 12.08 -9.84
CA VAL A 40 4.73 11.13 -10.30
C VAL A 40 3.65 11.78 -11.17
N ALA A 41 3.61 13.11 -11.26
CA ALA A 41 2.61 13.87 -11.99
C ALA A 41 3.18 15.20 -12.54
N PRO A 42 2.56 15.81 -13.57
CA PRO A 42 2.94 17.14 -14.05
C PRO A 42 2.83 18.22 -12.96
N LYS A 43 3.61 19.30 -13.07
CA LYS A 43 3.60 20.42 -12.11
C LYS A 43 2.18 20.93 -11.85
N GLY A 44 1.83 21.06 -10.56
CA GLY A 44 0.49 21.48 -10.12
C GLY A 44 -0.56 20.37 -10.05
N LYS A 45 -0.21 19.12 -10.44
CA LYS A 45 -1.11 17.98 -10.37
C LYS A 45 -0.82 17.07 -9.17
N TYR A 46 -1.89 16.46 -8.68
CA TYR A 46 -1.93 15.55 -7.54
C TYR A 46 -2.61 14.24 -7.94
N ILE A 47 -2.08 13.14 -7.42
CA ILE A 47 -2.63 11.79 -7.52
C ILE A 47 -3.00 11.38 -6.09
N ALA A 48 -4.22 10.88 -5.92
CA ALA A 48 -4.68 10.34 -4.66
C ALA A 48 -5.28 8.96 -4.89
N PHE A 49 -5.06 8.09 -3.91
CA PHE A 49 -5.56 6.72 -3.86
C PHE A 49 -6.47 6.64 -2.63
N VAL A 50 -7.69 6.13 -2.82
CA VAL A 50 -8.60 5.78 -1.75
C VAL A 50 -8.80 4.27 -1.82
N SER A 51 -8.42 3.55 -0.78
CA SER A 51 -8.42 2.08 -0.75
C SER A 51 -9.11 1.54 0.51
N ALA A 52 -9.84 0.44 0.34
CA ALA A 52 -10.51 -0.27 1.42
C ALA A 52 -10.70 -1.74 1.04
N GLU A 53 -10.92 -2.61 2.02
CA GLU A 53 -11.38 -3.98 1.77
C GLU A 53 -12.86 -3.94 1.38
N ALA A 54 -13.25 -4.57 0.27
CA ALA A 54 -14.65 -4.58 -0.16
C ALA A 54 -15.50 -5.39 0.83
N GLU A 55 -16.55 -4.76 1.38
CA GLU A 55 -17.47 -5.41 2.34
C GLU A 55 -18.85 -5.74 1.74
N THR A 56 -19.11 -5.23 0.53
CA THR A 56 -20.36 -5.40 -0.22
C THR A 56 -20.09 -5.65 -1.70
N ASP A 57 -21.14 -5.99 -2.46
CA ASP A 57 -21.08 -6.16 -3.91
C ASP A 57 -20.98 -4.82 -4.69
N ASN A 58 -20.98 -3.67 -4.00
CA ASN A 58 -20.89 -2.33 -4.59
C ASN A 58 -19.71 -1.54 -4.00
N PRO A 59 -18.45 -1.96 -4.22
CA PRO A 59 -17.28 -1.40 -3.55
C PRO A 59 -17.04 0.09 -3.83
N GLU A 60 -17.42 0.61 -5.01
CA GLU A 60 -17.27 2.02 -5.33
C GLU A 60 -18.03 2.94 -4.37
N VAL A 61 -19.23 2.52 -3.92
CA VAL A 61 -20.06 3.29 -3.00
C VAL A 61 -19.39 3.38 -1.62
N GLU A 62 -18.68 2.32 -1.23
CA GLU A 62 -17.97 2.25 0.05
C GLU A 62 -16.84 3.27 0.15
N LEU A 63 -16.24 3.66 -0.99
CA LEU A 63 -15.13 4.62 -1.06
C LEU A 63 -15.56 6.07 -0.91
N LYS A 64 -16.87 6.35 -1.00
CA LYS A 64 -17.43 7.71 -0.95
C LYS A 64 -16.90 8.57 0.20
N PRO A 65 -16.81 8.09 1.46
CA PRO A 65 -16.26 8.88 2.57
C PRO A 65 -14.83 9.38 2.32
N GLY A 66 -13.97 8.57 1.70
CA GLY A 66 -12.61 8.98 1.37
C GLY A 66 -12.55 9.88 0.14
N VAL A 67 -13.38 9.59 -0.88
CA VAL A 67 -13.48 10.43 -2.10
C VAL A 67 -13.99 11.84 -1.76
N ASP A 68 -14.95 11.97 -0.85
CA ASP A 68 -15.49 13.26 -0.43
C ASP A 68 -14.43 14.17 0.23
N LEU A 69 -13.39 13.59 0.84
CA LEU A 69 -12.26 14.35 1.40
C LEU A 69 -11.38 14.98 0.32
N LEU A 70 -11.40 14.47 -0.91
CA LEU A 70 -10.50 14.90 -1.97
C LEU A 70 -10.81 16.30 -2.51
N GLY A 71 -12.04 16.79 -2.34
CA GLY A 71 -12.53 17.99 -3.03
C GLY A 71 -12.76 17.75 -4.55
N PRO A 72 -12.70 18.79 -5.39
CA PRO A 72 -12.87 18.64 -6.84
C PRO A 72 -11.86 17.69 -7.52
N VAL A 73 -12.35 16.57 -8.04
CA VAL A 73 -11.54 15.59 -8.76
C VAL A 73 -11.57 15.86 -10.27
N ASP A 74 -10.39 15.91 -10.91
CA ASP A 74 -10.30 16.07 -12.38
C ASP A 74 -10.83 14.82 -13.10
N GLU A 75 -10.37 13.64 -12.67
CA GLU A 75 -10.70 12.31 -13.22
C GLU A 75 -10.59 11.27 -12.11
N ILE A 76 -11.44 10.25 -12.15
CA ILE A 76 -11.45 9.14 -11.20
C ILE A 76 -11.43 7.79 -11.93
N PHE A 77 -10.63 6.87 -11.41
CA PHE A 77 -10.49 5.51 -11.94
C PHE A 77 -10.82 4.54 -10.81
N TYR A 78 -11.83 3.69 -11.02
CA TYR A 78 -12.20 2.65 -10.09
C TYR A 78 -11.64 1.31 -10.53
N GLU A 79 -11.03 0.60 -9.58
CA GLU A 79 -10.41 -0.70 -9.80
C GLU A 79 -10.70 -1.58 -8.58
N THR A 80 -10.85 -2.89 -8.81
CA THR A 80 -11.09 -3.88 -7.76
C THR A 80 -10.32 -5.14 -8.10
N TYR A 81 -9.69 -5.74 -7.09
CA TYR A 81 -8.85 -6.92 -7.25
C TYR A 81 -9.12 -7.94 -6.15
N ASP A 82 -9.05 -9.22 -6.50
CA ASP A 82 -9.10 -10.30 -5.52
C ASP A 82 -7.76 -10.39 -4.77
N ARG A 83 -7.82 -10.50 -3.43
CA ARG A 83 -6.64 -10.71 -2.60
C ARG A 83 -6.39 -12.21 -2.42
N LEU A 84 -5.29 -12.70 -2.98
CA LEU A 84 -4.93 -14.12 -2.94
C LEU A 84 -3.90 -14.41 -1.84
N VAL A 85 -3.93 -15.64 -1.33
CA VAL A 85 -2.97 -16.18 -0.37
C VAL A 85 -2.49 -17.55 -0.85
N PRO A 86 -1.23 -17.94 -0.57
CA PRO A 86 -0.71 -19.25 -0.96
C PRO A 86 -1.46 -20.37 -0.25
N TYR A 87 -1.89 -21.37 -1.02
CA TYR A 87 -2.51 -22.61 -0.51
C TYR A 87 -1.53 -23.81 -0.52
N ASN A 88 -0.43 -23.70 -1.26
CA ASN A 88 0.51 -24.80 -1.46
C ASN A 88 1.31 -25.13 -0.19
N LYS A 89 1.89 -26.34 -0.16
CA LYS A 89 2.79 -26.77 0.91
C LYS A 89 4.23 -26.50 0.45
N SER A 90 4.73 -25.31 0.75
CA SER A 90 6.06 -24.85 0.30
C SER A 90 7.18 -25.83 0.61
N ASP A 91 7.12 -26.55 1.73
CA ASP A 91 8.16 -27.50 2.15
C ASP A 91 8.16 -28.79 1.31
N ALA A 92 7.06 -29.08 0.61
CA ALA A 92 6.92 -30.26 -0.24
C ALA A 92 7.27 -29.98 -1.70
N ASP A 93 7.00 -28.77 -2.20
CA ASP A 93 7.15 -28.39 -3.61
C ASP A 93 8.26 -27.35 -3.87
N ASN A 94 8.86 -26.78 -2.83
CA ASN A 94 9.83 -25.69 -2.89
C ASN A 94 9.33 -24.46 -3.68
N CYS A 95 8.01 -24.24 -3.70
CA CYS A 95 7.39 -23.09 -4.31
C CYS A 95 6.95 -22.10 -3.21
N PHE A 96 7.52 -20.90 -3.23
CA PHE A 96 7.26 -19.86 -2.23
C PHE A 96 6.55 -18.69 -2.92
N ILE A 97 5.26 -18.56 -2.67
CA ILE A 97 4.39 -17.59 -3.34
C ILE A 97 3.98 -16.53 -2.32
N SER A 98 4.11 -15.26 -2.68
CA SER A 98 3.69 -14.14 -1.85
C SER A 98 2.18 -14.02 -1.76
N THR A 99 1.71 -13.35 -0.72
CA THR A 99 0.33 -12.86 -0.64
C THR A 99 0.13 -11.65 -1.55
N SER A 100 -1.11 -11.40 -1.97
CA SER A 100 -1.47 -10.16 -2.65
C SER A 100 -1.38 -8.97 -1.67
N TYR A 101 -1.02 -7.78 -2.19
CA TYR A 101 -1.06 -6.53 -1.41
C TYR A 101 -2.46 -6.29 -0.84
N ASP A 102 -2.52 -5.83 0.40
CA ASP A 102 -3.76 -5.41 1.05
C ASP A 102 -4.08 -3.94 0.74
N ALA A 103 -5.17 -3.43 1.34
CA ALA A 103 -5.63 -2.07 1.11
C ALA A 103 -4.80 -0.99 1.84
N THR A 104 -3.82 -1.37 2.68
CA THR A 104 -3.05 -0.40 3.47
C THR A 104 -2.12 0.44 2.59
N THR A 105 -1.91 1.69 2.98
CA THR A 105 -1.04 2.63 2.25
C THR A 105 0.40 2.65 2.78
N HIS A 106 0.78 1.64 3.57
CA HIS A 106 2.11 1.45 4.12
C HIS A 106 2.55 -0.01 3.98
N PHE A 107 3.83 -0.30 4.15
CA PHE A 107 4.41 -1.59 3.77
C PHE A 107 4.53 -2.62 4.91
N GLU A 108 3.84 -2.44 6.03
CA GLU A 108 4.06 -3.29 7.21
C GLU A 108 3.68 -4.76 6.95
N SER A 109 2.49 -5.01 6.39
CA SER A 109 2.05 -6.35 6.03
C SER A 109 2.89 -6.96 4.90
N THR A 110 3.29 -6.13 3.92
CA THR A 110 4.19 -6.54 2.84
C THR A 110 5.53 -7.01 3.38
N VAL A 111 6.15 -6.23 4.27
CA VAL A 111 7.44 -6.60 4.89
C VAL A 111 7.27 -7.87 5.72
N THR A 112 6.15 -8.02 6.43
CA THR A 112 5.86 -9.25 7.18
C THR A 112 5.84 -10.48 6.26
N ASP A 113 5.19 -10.38 5.10
CA ASP A 113 5.15 -11.47 4.12
C ASP A 113 6.53 -11.78 3.52
N VAL A 114 7.31 -10.74 3.18
CA VAL A 114 8.69 -10.88 2.70
C VAL A 114 9.58 -11.59 3.73
N LEU A 115 9.51 -11.20 5.00
CA LEU A 115 10.28 -11.81 6.08
C LEU A 115 9.86 -13.27 6.31
N ALA A 116 8.55 -13.56 6.29
CA ALA A 116 8.04 -14.91 6.42
C ALA A 116 8.53 -15.81 5.27
N MET A 117 8.50 -15.33 4.03
CA MET A 117 9.04 -16.05 2.88
C MET A 117 10.55 -16.26 2.99
N TYR A 118 11.32 -15.22 3.35
CA TYR A 118 12.76 -15.34 3.55
C TYR A 118 13.10 -16.46 4.55
N THR A 119 12.39 -16.52 5.68
CA THR A 119 12.62 -17.56 6.69
C THR A 119 12.23 -18.94 6.18
N LYS A 120 11.13 -19.08 5.43
CA LYS A 120 10.74 -20.37 4.81
C LYS A 120 11.77 -20.85 3.78
N ILE A 121 12.30 -19.94 2.96
CA ILE A 121 13.27 -20.27 1.90
C ILE A 121 14.63 -20.63 2.49
N THR A 122 15.11 -19.85 3.46
CA THR A 122 16.50 -19.94 3.95
C THR A 122 16.65 -20.78 5.21
N GLY A 123 15.56 -21.05 5.92
CA GLY A 123 15.58 -21.65 7.26
C GLY A 123 16.14 -20.74 8.35
N LYS A 124 16.35 -19.44 8.07
CA LYS A 124 16.95 -18.47 9.00
C LYS A 124 16.02 -17.27 9.22
N VAL A 125 15.97 -16.76 10.44
CA VAL A 125 15.35 -15.46 10.71
C VAL A 125 16.28 -14.38 10.18
N LEU A 126 15.73 -13.38 9.47
CA LEU A 126 16.53 -12.27 8.96
C LEU A 126 17.05 -11.44 10.13
N ASP A 127 18.38 -11.36 10.23
CA ASP A 127 19.06 -10.45 11.14
C ASP A 127 19.48 -9.21 10.35
N LEU A 128 18.98 -8.04 10.76
CA LEU A 128 19.31 -6.74 10.14
C LEU A 128 20.43 -6.01 10.90
N SER A 129 20.95 -6.58 11.99
CA SER A 129 22.02 -5.99 12.79
C SER A 129 23.43 -6.29 12.26
N VAL A 130 23.53 -7.14 11.24
CA VAL A 130 24.80 -7.55 10.65
C VAL A 130 25.49 -6.37 9.96
N ASP A 131 26.79 -6.20 10.21
CA ASP A 131 27.60 -5.23 9.51
C ASP A 131 27.84 -5.67 8.05
N LEU A 132 27.08 -5.06 7.13
CA LEU A 132 27.12 -5.33 5.70
C LEU A 132 28.21 -4.52 4.96
N SER A 133 29.09 -3.79 5.66
CA SER A 133 30.19 -3.03 5.04
C SER A 133 31.10 -3.89 4.16
N SER A 134 31.20 -5.20 4.46
CA SER A 134 31.92 -6.18 3.65
C SER A 134 31.16 -6.67 2.41
N ALA A 135 29.82 -6.56 2.39
CA ALA A 135 28.97 -7.01 1.28
C ALA A 135 28.84 -5.96 0.16
N SER A 136 29.15 -4.68 0.45
CA SER A 136 29.17 -3.58 -0.52
C SER A 136 30.49 -3.45 -1.29
N ALA A 137 31.49 -4.28 -1.01
CA ALA A 137 32.70 -4.35 -1.83
C ALA A 137 32.38 -5.11 -3.12
N SER A 138 31.85 -4.39 -4.11
CA SER A 138 32.01 -4.79 -5.51
C SER A 138 33.49 -5.10 -5.72
N ALA A 139 33.79 -6.36 -6.04
CA ALA A 139 35.11 -6.74 -6.53
C ALA A 139 35.36 -5.95 -7.82
N GLU A 140 36.09 -4.85 -7.70
CA GLU A 140 36.73 -4.19 -8.83
C GLU A 140 37.85 -5.13 -9.29
N GLU A 141 37.59 -5.90 -10.36
CA GLU A 141 38.60 -6.42 -11.28
C GLU A 141 38.59 -5.60 -12.57
#